data_AF-A0A061AKJ7-F1
#
_entry.id   AF-A0A061AKJ7-F1
#
_cell.length_a   1.000
_cell.length_b   1.000
_cell.length_c   1.000
_cell.angle_alpha   90.00
_cell.angle_beta   90.00
_cell.angle_gamma   90.00
#
_symmetry.space_group_name_H-M   'P 1'
#
loop_
_entity.id
_entity.type
_entity.pdbx_description
1 polymer ?
#
loop_
_entity_poly.entity_id
_entity_poly.type
_entity_poly.pdbx_seq_one_letter_code
_entity_poly.pdbx_strand_id
1 'polypeptide(L)'
;MFARAAVRPVTRVAAQRRAASTTAAPGAPKTLWQTWYEPAAIPIWVVVGTACFGAGWYLTRLARHQDVIWDRHGNPEPWNNVQPGTLSKLYTHHPEKFDRVYSRDRF
;
A
#
# COMPACT_ATOMS: atom_id res chain seq x y z
N MET A 1 37.09 79.98 8.40
CA MET A 1 37.09 78.59 8.88
C MET A 1 35.77 78.32 9.60
N PHE A 2 34.75 77.83 8.90
CA PHE A 2 33.56 77.26 9.55
C PHE A 2 33.05 76.11 8.69
N ALA A 3 33.34 74.89 9.12
CA ALA A 3 32.68 73.69 8.67
C ALA A 3 31.51 73.42 9.61
N ARG A 4 30.32 73.10 9.09
CA ARG A 4 29.45 72.07 9.67
C ARG A 4 28.23 71.72 8.83
N ALA A 5 28.11 70.40 8.61
CA ALA A 5 26.90 69.58 8.56
C ALA A 5 25.91 69.79 7.40
N ALA A 6 26.14 69.02 6.33
CA ALA A 6 25.06 68.59 5.44
C ALA A 6 24.12 67.63 6.20
N VAL A 7 22.92 68.10 6.53
CA VAL A 7 21.83 67.26 7.03
C VAL A 7 21.21 66.56 5.82
N ARG A 8 21.41 65.24 5.70
CA ARG A 8 20.69 64.39 4.73
C ARG A 8 19.42 63.87 5.43
N PRO A 9 18.21 64.20 4.97
CA PRO A 9 17.01 63.56 5.48
C PRO A 9 17.00 62.10 5.02
N VAL A 10 16.91 61.22 6.03
CA VAL A 10 16.74 59.79 5.91
C VAL A 10 15.34 59.50 5.37
N THR A 11 15.25 59.11 4.11
CA THR A 11 14.10 58.31 3.62
C THR A 11 14.63 56.95 3.21
N ARG A 12 14.90 56.09 4.20
CA ARG A 12 14.91 54.65 3.96
C ARG A 12 13.46 54.27 3.68
N VAL A 13 13.16 53.99 2.42
CA VAL A 13 11.96 53.24 2.02
C VAL A 13 12.11 51.85 2.64
N ALA A 14 11.64 51.73 3.87
CA ALA A 14 11.47 50.46 4.53
C ALA A 14 10.25 49.76 3.91
N ALA A 15 10.46 48.49 3.58
CA ALA A 15 9.42 47.48 3.51
C ALA A 15 8.39 47.61 2.37
N GLN A 16 8.86 47.60 1.14
CA GLN A 16 8.14 46.85 0.11
C GLN A 16 8.66 45.40 0.10
N ARG A 17 8.42 44.68 1.20
CA ARG A 17 8.48 43.23 1.21
C ARG A 17 7.26 42.75 0.42
N ARG A 18 7.39 42.76 -0.91
CA ARG A 18 6.50 42.01 -1.79
C ARG A 18 6.45 40.60 -1.22
N ALA A 19 5.25 40.18 -0.83
CA ALA A 19 4.96 38.79 -0.55
C ALA A 19 5.58 37.98 -1.68
N ALA A 20 6.63 37.22 -1.36
CA ALA A 20 7.16 36.23 -2.27
C ALA A 20 6.03 35.22 -2.43
N SER A 21 5.27 35.37 -3.51
CA SER A 21 4.47 34.30 -4.06
C SER A 21 5.41 33.11 -4.18
N THR A 22 5.18 32.07 -3.40
CA THR A 22 5.86 30.78 -3.51
C THR A 22 5.38 30.07 -4.79
N THR A 23 5.45 30.75 -5.93
CA THR A 23 5.38 30.11 -7.23
C THR A 23 6.80 29.66 -7.50
N ALA A 24 7.08 28.39 -7.19
CA ALA A 24 8.30 27.73 -7.61
C ALA A 24 8.54 28.04 -9.10
N ALA A 25 9.75 28.47 -9.43
CA ALA A 25 10.10 28.89 -10.78
C ALA A 25 9.77 27.79 -11.81
N PRO A 26 9.09 28.11 -12.92
CA PRO A 26 8.84 27.15 -13.98
C PRO A 26 10.19 26.75 -14.61
N GLY A 27 10.59 25.49 -14.45
CA GLY A 27 11.81 24.95 -15.07
C GLY A 27 12.89 24.46 -14.12
N ALA A 28 12.68 24.47 -12.80
CA ALA A 28 13.59 23.77 -11.89
C ALA A 28 13.53 22.25 -12.15
N PRO A 29 14.67 21.57 -12.40
CA PRO A 29 14.68 20.12 -12.59
C PRO A 29 14.18 19.46 -11.31
N LYS A 30 13.01 18.82 -11.41
CA LYS A 30 12.45 18.02 -10.32
C LYS A 30 13.45 16.91 -10.01
N THR A 31 13.81 16.78 -8.75
CA THR A 31 14.70 15.70 -8.32
C THR A 31 14.02 14.36 -8.64
N LEU A 32 14.78 13.30 -8.86
CA LEU A 32 14.21 11.96 -9.08
C LEU A 32 13.31 11.52 -7.91
N TRP A 33 13.60 12.05 -6.71
CA TRP A 33 12.83 11.91 -5.48
C TRP A 33 11.60 12.83 -5.38
N GLN A 34 11.25 13.57 -6.42
CA GLN A 34 9.98 14.30 -6.52
C GLN A 34 9.04 13.71 -7.58
N THR A 35 9.57 12.93 -8.54
CA THR A 35 8.77 12.25 -9.58
C THR A 35 8.31 10.84 -9.21
N TRP A 36 8.95 10.19 -8.24
CA TRP A 36 8.58 8.83 -7.78
C TRP A 36 7.20 8.73 -7.12
N TYR A 37 6.67 9.83 -6.60
CA TYR A 37 5.38 9.88 -5.91
C TYR A 37 4.48 10.93 -6.56
N GLU A 38 3.66 10.49 -7.51
CA GLU A 38 2.58 11.28 -8.09
C GLU A 38 1.26 10.86 -7.43
N PRO A 39 0.50 11.78 -6.78
CA PRO A 39 -0.78 11.44 -6.15
C PRO A 39 -1.79 10.78 -7.10
N ALA A 40 -1.71 11.09 -8.41
CA ALA A 40 -2.54 10.45 -9.43
C ALA A 40 -2.22 8.96 -9.65
N ALA A 41 -1.06 8.46 -9.20
CA ALA A 41 -0.67 7.06 -9.31
C ALA A 41 -1.22 6.18 -8.17
N ILE A 42 -1.75 6.78 -7.09
CA ILE A 42 -2.30 6.05 -5.93
C ILE A 42 -3.32 4.98 -6.33
N PRO A 43 -4.29 5.24 -7.25
CA PRO A 43 -5.26 4.23 -7.66
C PRO A 43 -4.61 3.00 -8.30
N ILE A 44 -3.54 3.20 -9.08
CA ILE A 44 -2.81 2.11 -9.74
C ILE A 44 -2.11 1.25 -8.69
N TRP A 45 -1.43 1.86 -7.72
CA TRP A 45 -0.78 1.14 -6.63
C TRP A 45 -1.76 0.34 -5.78
N VAL A 46 -2.96 0.87 -5.54
CA VAL A 46 -4.01 0.14 -4.82
C VAL A 46 -4.44 -1.11 -5.59
N VAL A 47 -4.77 -0.99 -6.89
CA VAL A 47 -5.21 -2.14 -7.70
C VAL A 47 -4.12 -3.20 -7.80
N VAL A 48 -2.88 -2.79 -8.07
CA VAL A 48 -1.74 -3.72 -8.16
C VAL A 48 -1.46 -4.38 -6.80
N GLY A 49 -1.46 -3.60 -5.72
CA GLY A 49 -1.29 -4.10 -4.37
C GLY A 49 -2.36 -5.11 -3.98
N THR A 50 -3.63 -4.81 -4.26
CA THR A 50 -4.75 -5.73 -4.04
C THR A 50 -4.63 -6.99 -4.89
N ALA A 51 -4.20 -6.89 -6.15
CA ALA A 51 -4.00 -8.04 -7.02
C ALA A 51 -2.89 -8.96 -6.51
N CYS A 52 -1.71 -8.41 -6.18
CA CYS A 52 -0.59 -9.18 -5.62
C CYS A 52 -0.96 -9.82 -4.28
N PHE A 53 -1.63 -9.07 -3.40
CA PHE A 53 -2.10 -9.58 -2.12
C PHE A 53 -3.13 -10.71 -2.30
N GLY A 54 -4.12 -10.51 -3.17
CA GLY A 54 -5.15 -11.51 -3.46
C GLY A 54 -4.58 -12.78 -4.07
N ALA A 55 -3.60 -12.66 -4.98
CA ALA A 55 -2.88 -13.79 -5.55
C ALA A 55 -2.09 -14.56 -4.49
N GLY A 56 -1.32 -13.85 -3.65
CA GLY A 56 -0.56 -14.46 -2.55
C GLY A 56 -1.47 -15.17 -1.55
N TRP A 57 -2.55 -14.52 -1.15
CA TRP A 57 -3.55 -15.11 -0.26
C TRP A 57 -4.16 -16.38 -0.87
N TYR A 58 -4.55 -16.34 -2.15
CA TYR A 58 -5.18 -17.50 -2.80
C TYR A 58 -4.21 -18.69 -2.95
N LEU A 59 -2.93 -18.42 -3.25
CA LEU A 59 -1.87 -19.42 -3.22
C LEU A 59 -1.76 -20.10 -1.85
N THR A 60 -1.75 -19.34 -0.75
CA THR A 60 -1.70 -19.92 0.60
C THR A 60 -2.95 -20.75 0.93
N ARG A 61 -4.14 -20.35 0.44
CA ARG A 61 -5.38 -21.12 0.61
C ARG A 61 -5.33 -22.46 -0.14
N LEU A 62 -4.81 -22.45 -1.37
CA LEU A 62 -4.65 -23.65 -2.19
C LEU A 62 -3.61 -24.60 -1.61
N ALA A 63 -2.48 -24.07 -1.12
CA ALA A 63 -1.46 -24.85 -0.44
C ALA A 63 -2.01 -25.64 0.77
N ARG A 64 -3.07 -25.14 1.41
CA ARG A 64 -3.71 -25.79 2.56
C ARG A 64 -4.89 -26.69 2.19
N HIS A 65 -5.06 -27.07 0.93
CA HIS A 65 -6.10 -28.02 0.53
C HIS A 65 -5.85 -29.43 1.12
N GLN A 66 -6.92 -30.24 1.20
CA GLN A 66 -6.85 -31.60 1.77
C GLN A 66 -6.00 -32.57 0.94
N ASP A 67 -5.76 -32.27 -0.34
CA ASP A 67 -4.97 -33.12 -1.24
C ASP A 67 -3.47 -32.77 -1.24
N VAL A 68 -3.09 -31.71 -0.54
CA VAL A 68 -1.71 -31.20 -0.54
C VAL A 68 -0.95 -31.73 0.67
N ILE A 69 0.04 -32.59 0.40
CA ILE A 69 0.90 -33.20 1.41
C ILE A 69 2.12 -32.29 1.64
N TRP A 70 2.20 -31.64 2.80
CA TRP A 70 3.41 -30.92 3.23
C TRP A 70 4.23 -31.76 4.21
N ASP A 71 3.58 -32.36 5.21
CA ASP A 71 4.20 -33.34 6.09
C ASP A 71 4.00 -34.78 5.59
N ARG A 72 5.09 -35.39 5.09
CA ARG A 72 5.07 -36.78 4.61
C ARG A 72 5.20 -37.81 5.72
N HIS A 73 5.62 -37.41 6.92
CA HIS A 73 5.93 -38.33 8.01
C HIS A 73 4.84 -38.36 9.07
N GLY A 74 4.27 -37.22 9.45
CA GLY A 74 3.21 -37.15 10.46
C GLY A 74 1.79 -37.24 9.90
N ASN A 75 1.57 -36.87 8.64
CA ASN A 75 0.25 -36.90 8.00
C ASN A 75 0.33 -37.17 6.49
N PRO A 76 0.74 -38.38 6.09
CA PRO A 76 0.92 -38.73 4.68
C PRO A 76 -0.40 -38.73 3.87
N GLU A 77 -1.54 -38.91 4.55
CA GLU A 77 -2.87 -38.99 3.94
C GLU A 77 -3.87 -38.01 4.57
N PRO A 78 -3.73 -36.71 4.27
CA PRO A 78 -4.56 -35.66 4.86
C PRO A 78 -6.06 -35.83 4.63
N TRP A 79 -6.48 -36.47 3.54
CA TRP A 79 -7.89 -36.72 3.20
C TRP A 79 -8.62 -37.61 4.22
N ASN A 80 -7.92 -38.47 4.98
CA ASN A 80 -8.55 -39.30 6.00
C ASN A 80 -9.08 -38.49 7.20
N ASN A 81 -8.61 -37.25 7.37
CA ASN A 81 -9.05 -36.37 8.44
C ASN A 81 -10.28 -35.52 8.04
N VAL A 82 -10.79 -35.69 6.82
CA VAL A 82 -11.94 -34.94 6.33
C VAL A 82 -13.21 -35.71 6.65
N GLN A 83 -14.00 -35.18 7.58
CA GLN A 83 -15.24 -35.84 7.94
C GLN A 83 -16.35 -35.62 6.90
N PRO A 84 -17.30 -36.58 6.78
CA PRO A 84 -18.50 -36.40 5.97
C PRO A 84 -19.27 -35.12 6.34
N GLY A 85 -19.92 -34.50 5.36
CA GLY A 85 -20.67 -33.24 5.55
C GLY A 85 -19.79 -31.98 5.60
N THR A 86 -18.47 -32.11 5.36
CA THR A 86 -17.54 -30.96 5.35
C THR A 86 -17.42 -30.35 3.97
N LEU A 87 -17.58 -29.03 3.88
CA LEU A 87 -17.39 -28.26 2.66
C LEU A 87 -15.91 -27.93 2.45
N SER A 88 -15.29 -28.56 1.45
CA SER A 88 -13.88 -28.37 1.09
C SER A 88 -13.62 -27.16 0.18
N LYS A 89 -14.62 -26.80 -0.63
CA LYS A 89 -14.55 -25.72 -1.61
C LYS A 89 -14.54 -24.36 -0.92
N LEU A 90 -13.98 -23.32 -1.56
CA LEU A 90 -14.05 -21.97 -1.02
C LEU A 90 -15.48 -21.42 -0.98
N TYR A 91 -16.29 -21.77 -1.98
CA TYR A 91 -17.64 -21.26 -2.13
C TYR A 91 -18.58 -22.33 -2.72
N THR A 92 -19.78 -22.42 -2.17
CA THR A 92 -20.87 -23.26 -2.64
C THR A 92 -22.15 -22.44 -2.71
N HIS A 93 -23.02 -22.77 -3.66
CA HIS A 93 -24.35 -22.16 -3.79
C HIS A 93 -25.39 -22.82 -2.87
N HIS A 94 -25.07 -23.97 -2.29
CA HIS A 94 -25.94 -24.75 -1.41
C HIS A 94 -25.26 -24.97 -0.06
N PRO A 95 -25.26 -23.97 0.85
CA PRO A 95 -24.65 -24.09 2.16
C PRO A 95 -25.37 -25.09 3.08
N GLU A 96 -26.66 -25.35 2.86
CA GLU A 96 -27.50 -26.25 3.68
C GLU A 96 -27.09 -27.73 3.61
N LYS A 97 -26.26 -28.10 2.63
CA LYS A 97 -25.79 -29.49 2.45
C LYS A 97 -24.57 -29.83 3.30
N PHE A 98 -24.00 -28.85 3.99
CA PHE A 98 -22.74 -29.00 4.70
C PHE A 98 -22.85 -28.46 6.11
N ASP A 99 -22.41 -29.26 7.08
CA ASP A 99 -22.48 -28.91 8.50
C ASP A 99 -21.31 -28.01 8.92
N ARG A 100 -20.22 -28.01 8.14
CA ARG A 100 -18.98 -27.28 8.46
C ARG A 100 -18.14 -26.97 7.23
N VAL A 101 -17.27 -25.96 7.37
CA VAL A 101 -16.25 -25.61 6.38
C VAL A 101 -14.92 -26.28 6.75
N TYR A 102 -14.24 -26.84 5.77
CA TYR A 102 -12.94 -27.47 5.96
C TYR A 102 -11.89 -26.44 6.43
N SER A 103 -11.31 -26.69 7.60
CA SER A 103 -10.12 -26.02 8.10
C SER A 103 -8.99 -27.04 8.20
N ARG A 104 -7.78 -26.60 7.88
CA ARG A 104 -6.58 -27.43 8.02
C ARG A 104 -5.82 -27.00 9.27
N ASP A 105 -5.84 -27.88 10.27
CA ASP A 105 -5.32 -27.61 11.62
C ASP A 105 -3.85 -28.02 11.80
N ARG A 106 -3.31 -28.85 10.91
CA ARG A 106 -1.91 -29.32 10.94
C ARG A 106 -1.28 -29.22 9.54
N PHE A 107 0.05 -29.07 9.48
CA PHE A 107 0.77 -29.02 8.21
C PHE A 107 1.17 -30.39 7.70
#